data_AF-A0A3S4WDC6-F1
#
_entry.id   AF-A0A3S4WDC6-F1
#
_cell.length_a   1.000
_cell.length_b   1.000
_cell.length_c   1.000
_cell.angle_alpha   90.00
_cell.angle_beta   90.00
_cell.angle_gamma   90.00
#
_symmetry.space_group_name_H-M   'P 1'
#
loop_
_entity.id
_entity.type
_entity.pdbx_description
1 polymer ?
#
loop_
_entity_poly.entity_id
_entity_poly.type
_entity_poly.pdbx_seq_one_letter_code
_entity_poly.pdbx_strand_id
1 'polypeptide(L)'
;MKNNEIAALSLLAALVSPAMAQDSGVSFGHKNWELACDNTNTCRAAGYANEDEPSASNGSVLLTRIAGPGTVPTGEVTLADYEEGDSAAVAKLTLWINGKAAGALKPTKYGNWNLSASQTLALIGAIKGSGTVEFKGGPAPFVLSGEGASATLLKMDDVQGRIGTPGALTKKGDKPESSVPAAVPAPVIQAVKVPKAVERPLTALKSLR
;
A
#
# COMPACT_ATOMS: atom_id res chain seq x y z
N MET A 1 6.41 38.11 69.33
CA MET A 1 7.52 37.66 68.47
C MET A 1 6.97 36.62 67.50
N LYS A 2 6.93 37.00 66.22
CA LYS A 2 6.91 36.22 64.96
C LYS A 2 5.96 35.01 64.82
N ASN A 3 4.90 35.24 64.05
CA ASN A 3 4.04 34.23 63.43
C ASN A 3 4.78 33.55 62.26
N ASN A 4 4.65 32.23 62.18
CA ASN A 4 5.11 31.38 61.10
C ASN A 4 4.24 31.54 59.86
N GLU A 5 4.85 31.83 58.71
CA GLU A 5 4.24 31.68 57.39
C GLU A 5 5.18 30.79 56.57
N ILE A 6 4.86 29.50 56.47
CA ILE A 6 5.56 28.55 55.61
C ILE A 6 4.85 28.60 54.26
N ALA A 7 5.44 29.34 53.31
CA ALA A 7 4.97 29.35 51.93
C ALA A 7 5.27 27.99 51.27
N ALA A 8 4.23 27.18 51.05
CA ALA A 8 4.33 25.93 50.31
C ALA A 8 4.38 26.22 48.80
N LEU A 9 5.54 25.99 48.19
CA LEU A 9 5.74 26.11 46.74
C LEU A 9 5.38 24.79 46.05
N SER A 10 4.15 24.69 45.52
CA SER A 10 3.71 23.53 44.74
C SER A 10 4.39 23.51 43.37
N LEU A 11 5.34 22.59 43.16
CA LEU A 11 5.90 22.29 41.84
C LEU A 11 4.84 21.58 40.97
N LEU A 12 4.33 22.25 39.94
CA LEU A 12 3.61 21.60 38.84
C LEU A 12 4.64 20.87 37.97
N ALA A 13 4.74 19.54 38.11
CA ALA A 13 5.47 18.70 37.18
C ALA A 13 4.68 18.62 35.86
N ALA A 14 5.16 19.31 34.81
CA ALA A 14 4.66 19.13 33.46
C ALA A 14 5.07 17.74 32.95
N LEU A 15 4.14 16.79 32.98
CA LEU A 15 4.29 15.49 32.34
C LEU A 15 4.27 15.70 30.82
N VAL A 16 5.44 15.94 30.23
CA VAL A 16 5.63 15.86 28.79
C VAL A 16 5.70 14.38 28.43
N SER A 17 4.57 13.81 27.99
CA SER A 17 4.56 12.46 27.44
C SER A 17 5.47 12.44 26.20
N PRO A 18 6.56 11.64 26.17
CA PRO A 18 7.30 11.46 24.95
C PRO A 18 6.38 10.79 23.94
N ALA A 19 6.15 11.44 22.79
CA ALA A 19 5.54 10.81 21.64
C ALA A 19 6.54 9.78 21.11
N MET A 20 6.50 8.57 21.64
CA MET A 20 7.22 7.44 21.07
C MET A 20 6.63 7.19 19.69
N ALA A 21 7.44 7.34 18.64
CA ALA A 21 7.07 6.87 17.32
C ALA A 21 6.89 5.35 17.42
N GLN A 22 5.64 4.92 17.55
CA GLN A 22 5.32 3.51 17.47
C GLN A 22 5.71 3.06 16.07
N ASP A 23 6.45 1.95 15.97
CA ASP A 23 6.68 1.24 14.71
C ASP A 23 5.31 0.71 14.23
N SER A 24 4.54 1.61 13.64
CA SER A 24 3.07 1.56 13.55
C SER A 24 2.61 1.22 12.13
N GLY A 25 3.40 0.41 11.45
CA GLY A 25 3.03 -0.21 10.18
C GLY A 25 2.82 -1.71 10.34
N VAL A 26 1.90 -2.26 9.56
CA VAL A 26 1.79 -3.72 9.40
C VAL A 26 2.38 -4.09 8.07
N SER A 27 3.40 -4.98 8.08
CA SER A 27 3.91 -5.63 6.87
C SER A 27 3.58 -7.12 6.90
N PHE A 28 3.24 -7.69 5.76
CA PHE A 28 2.94 -9.11 5.60
C PHE A 28 3.28 -9.57 4.18
N GLY A 29 4.06 -10.63 4.05
CA GLY A 29 4.38 -11.27 2.77
C GLY A 29 3.91 -12.71 2.75
N HIS A 30 3.36 -13.15 1.62
CA HIS A 30 3.00 -14.55 1.42
C HIS A 30 3.04 -14.90 -0.07
N LYS A 31 4.01 -15.74 -0.44
CA LYS A 31 4.28 -16.11 -1.84
C LYS A 31 4.47 -14.86 -2.72
N ASN A 32 3.73 -14.74 -3.82
CA ASN A 32 3.89 -13.68 -4.82
C ASN A 32 3.15 -12.39 -4.45
N TRP A 33 2.81 -12.21 -3.17
CA TRP A 33 2.02 -11.09 -2.67
C TRP A 33 2.57 -10.54 -1.36
N GLU A 34 2.49 -9.22 -1.22
CA GLU A 34 2.85 -8.50 -0.01
C GLU A 34 1.81 -7.43 0.33
N LEU A 35 1.79 -7.03 1.60
CA LEU A 35 0.90 -6.04 2.17
C LEU A 35 1.71 -5.10 3.05
N ALA A 36 1.49 -3.81 2.89
CA ALA A 36 1.92 -2.78 3.82
C ALA A 36 0.74 -1.89 4.19
N CYS A 37 0.52 -1.70 5.49
CA CYS A 37 -0.46 -0.74 6.01
C CYS A 37 0.28 0.37 6.76
N ASP A 38 -0.03 1.63 6.43
CA ASP A 38 0.55 2.80 7.08
C ASP A 38 -0.22 3.19 8.36
N ASN A 39 0.31 4.19 9.07
CA ASN A 39 -0.27 4.71 10.32
C ASN A 39 -1.62 5.42 10.15
N THR A 40 -2.10 5.66 8.92
CA THR A 40 -3.48 6.12 8.65
C THR A 40 -4.47 4.95 8.58
N ASN A 41 -3.96 3.72 8.76
CA ASN A 41 -4.61 2.43 8.47
C ASN A 41 -4.92 2.22 6.97
N THR A 42 -4.31 3.00 6.08
CA THR A 42 -4.41 2.74 4.64
C THR A 42 -3.51 1.57 4.29
N CYS A 43 -4.09 0.56 3.65
CA CYS A 43 -3.40 -0.67 3.28
C CYS A 43 -3.13 -0.72 1.78
N ARG A 44 -1.97 -1.25 1.40
CA ARG A 44 -1.50 -1.45 0.04
C ARG A 44 -1.05 -2.89 -0.12
N ALA A 45 -1.70 -3.66 -0.99
CA ALA A 45 -1.28 -5.01 -1.35
C ALA A 45 -0.72 -5.03 -2.77
N ALA A 46 0.51 -5.50 -2.92
CA ALA A 46 1.15 -5.68 -4.22
C ALA A 46 1.17 -7.17 -4.57
N GLY A 47 0.88 -7.48 -5.83
CA GLY A 47 0.92 -8.83 -6.39
C GLY A 47 1.72 -8.88 -7.68
N TYR A 48 2.47 -9.96 -7.87
CA TYR A 48 3.46 -10.11 -8.94
C TYR A 48 3.18 -11.32 -9.83
N ALA A 49 3.98 -11.51 -10.88
CA ALA A 49 4.01 -12.76 -11.63
C ALA A 49 4.46 -13.91 -10.72
N ASN A 50 4.28 -15.16 -11.17
CA ASN A 50 4.89 -16.28 -10.49
C ASN A 50 6.40 -16.29 -10.79
N GLU A 51 7.24 -16.23 -9.77
CA GLU A 51 8.70 -16.21 -9.93
C GLU A 51 9.25 -17.55 -10.46
N ASP A 52 8.57 -18.66 -10.16
CA ASP A 52 8.99 -20.01 -10.57
C ASP A 52 8.62 -20.33 -12.02
N GLU A 53 7.78 -19.50 -12.65
CA GLU A 53 7.34 -19.65 -14.03
C GLU A 53 7.94 -18.52 -14.88
N PRO A 54 8.95 -18.80 -15.72
CA PRO A 54 9.54 -17.77 -16.56
C PRO A 54 8.48 -17.19 -17.50
N SER A 55 8.06 -15.94 -17.23
CA SER A 55 7.13 -15.22 -18.06
C SER A 55 7.87 -14.24 -18.98
N ALA A 56 7.41 -14.14 -20.23
CA ALA A 56 7.98 -13.21 -21.21
C ALA A 56 7.64 -11.74 -20.91
N SER A 57 6.81 -11.45 -19.90
CA SER A 57 6.47 -10.10 -19.46
C SER A 57 6.12 -10.12 -17.97
N ASN A 58 6.74 -9.21 -17.21
CA ASN A 58 6.54 -9.09 -15.77
C ASN A 58 5.89 -7.74 -15.43
N GLY A 59 5.43 -7.60 -14.20
CA GLY A 59 4.77 -6.40 -13.72
C GLY A 59 4.27 -6.57 -12.30
N SER A 60 3.54 -5.58 -11.83
CA SER A 60 2.90 -5.59 -10.52
C SER A 60 1.48 -5.05 -10.61
N VAL A 61 0.63 -5.56 -9.73
CA VAL A 61 -0.68 -4.99 -9.43
C VAL A 61 -0.65 -4.44 -8.01
N LEU A 62 -1.01 -3.17 -7.85
CA LEU A 62 -1.14 -2.51 -6.56
C LEU A 62 -2.61 -2.29 -6.23
N LEU A 63 -3.09 -2.94 -5.16
CA LEU A 63 -4.40 -2.73 -4.58
C LEU A 63 -4.28 -1.81 -3.37
N THR A 64 -4.91 -0.65 -3.41
CA THR A 64 -4.91 0.30 -2.28
C THR A 64 -6.29 0.41 -1.67
N ARG A 65 -6.39 0.35 -0.35
CA ARG A 65 -7.65 0.56 0.39
C ARG A 65 -7.45 1.50 1.56
N ILE A 66 -8.07 2.67 1.46
CA ILE A 66 -8.12 3.66 2.56
C ILE A 66 -8.96 3.08 3.71
N ALA A 67 -8.59 3.38 4.96
CA ALA A 67 -9.36 2.99 6.14
C ALA A 67 -10.73 3.70 6.23
N GLY A 68 -11.61 3.17 7.08
CA GLY A 68 -12.94 3.72 7.35
C GLY A 68 -14.09 2.91 6.76
N PRO A 69 -15.32 3.06 7.29
CA PRO A 69 -16.52 2.38 6.81
C PRO A 69 -16.79 2.59 5.32
N GLY A 70 -17.22 1.53 4.61
CA GLY A 70 -17.70 1.64 3.23
C GLY A 70 -16.64 1.94 2.17
N THR A 71 -15.37 2.11 2.54
CA THR A 71 -14.29 2.29 1.56
C THR A 71 -14.10 1.04 0.70
N VAL A 72 -13.83 1.25 -0.58
CA VAL A 72 -13.56 0.21 -1.57
C VAL A 72 -12.11 0.29 -2.06
N PRO A 73 -11.47 -0.83 -2.41
CA PRO A 73 -10.12 -0.81 -2.94
C PRO A 73 -10.07 -0.20 -4.35
N THR A 74 -8.94 0.44 -4.67
CA THR A 74 -8.55 0.85 -6.03
C THR A 74 -7.42 -0.04 -6.53
N GLY A 75 -7.32 -0.21 -7.84
CA GLY A 75 -6.30 -1.04 -8.48
C GLY A 75 -5.47 -0.26 -9.50
N GLU A 76 -4.17 -0.51 -9.48
CA GLU A 76 -3.19 0.03 -10.42
C GLU A 76 -2.30 -1.10 -10.93
N VAL A 77 -1.81 -0.98 -12.17
CA VAL A 77 -0.94 -1.96 -12.81
C VAL A 77 0.29 -1.25 -13.35
N THR A 78 1.46 -1.79 -13.06
CA THR A 78 2.73 -1.34 -13.62
C THR A 78 3.36 -2.52 -14.37
N LEU A 79 3.75 -2.30 -15.63
CA LEU A 79 4.50 -3.30 -16.38
C LEU A 79 5.98 -3.07 -16.13
N ALA A 80 6.76 -4.15 -16.02
CA ALA A 80 8.21 -4.04 -15.97
C ALA A 80 8.74 -3.68 -17.36
N ASP A 81 9.47 -2.57 -17.46
CA ASP A 81 10.19 -2.20 -18.69
C ASP A 81 11.42 -3.10 -18.79
N TYR A 82 11.50 -3.92 -19.83
CA TYR A 82 12.59 -4.90 -19.91
C TYR A 82 13.92 -4.32 -20.41
N GLU A 83 13.97 -3.31 -21.29
CA GLU A 83 15.23 -2.65 -21.68
C GLU A 83 15.04 -1.22 -22.24
N GLU A 84 16.00 -0.34 -21.93
CA GLU A 84 16.14 1.01 -22.48
C GLU A 84 16.56 0.92 -23.96
N GLY A 85 15.59 0.83 -24.87
CA GLY A 85 15.85 0.93 -26.31
C GLY A 85 14.86 0.23 -27.25
N ASP A 86 14.16 -0.81 -26.79
CA ASP A 86 13.38 -1.69 -27.71
C ASP A 86 11.93 -1.97 -27.27
N SER A 87 11.50 -1.49 -26.11
CA SER A 87 10.10 -1.64 -25.69
C SER A 87 9.25 -0.53 -26.31
N ALA A 88 8.56 -0.84 -27.42
CA ALA A 88 7.51 0.03 -27.94
C ALA A 88 6.51 0.34 -26.81
N ALA A 89 6.28 1.63 -26.54
CA ALA A 89 5.37 2.06 -25.49
C ALA A 89 4.01 1.38 -25.66
N VAL A 90 3.55 0.66 -24.64
CA VAL A 90 2.26 -0.02 -24.66
C VAL A 90 1.17 1.02 -24.83
N ALA A 91 0.55 1.10 -26.02
CA ALA A 91 -0.47 2.11 -26.30
C ALA A 91 -1.84 1.77 -25.68
N LYS A 92 -2.10 0.47 -25.45
CA LYS A 92 -3.36 -0.02 -24.89
C LYS A 92 -3.13 -1.28 -24.08
N LEU A 93 -3.52 -1.26 -22.81
CA LEU A 93 -3.51 -2.42 -21.93
C LEU A 93 -4.94 -2.87 -21.63
N THR A 94 -5.20 -4.17 -21.71
CA THR A 94 -6.53 -4.76 -21.49
C THR A 94 -6.44 -5.83 -20.40
N LEU A 95 -7.37 -5.79 -19.43
CA LEU A 95 -7.53 -6.85 -18.43
C LEU A 95 -8.27 -8.04 -19.05
N TRP A 96 -7.77 -9.23 -18.79
CA TRP A 96 -8.40 -10.50 -19.15
C TRP A 96 -8.55 -11.35 -17.89
N ILE A 97 -9.74 -11.92 -17.71
CA ILE A 97 -10.05 -12.83 -16.61
C ILE A 97 -10.62 -14.10 -17.22
N ASN A 98 -10.00 -15.25 -16.90
CA ASN A 98 -10.41 -16.57 -17.41
C ASN A 98 -10.59 -16.59 -18.94
N GLY A 99 -9.64 -16.01 -19.67
CA GLY A 99 -9.68 -15.93 -21.13
C GLY A 99 -10.71 -14.96 -21.72
N LYS A 100 -11.44 -14.18 -20.90
CA LYS A 100 -12.39 -13.16 -21.36
C LYS A 100 -11.89 -11.76 -21.08
N ALA A 101 -11.97 -10.87 -22.06
CA ALA A 101 -11.65 -9.46 -21.88
C ALA A 101 -12.61 -8.78 -20.88
N ALA A 102 -12.05 -8.14 -19.86
CA ALA A 102 -12.73 -7.34 -18.84
C ALA A 102 -12.50 -5.82 -19.04
N GLY A 103 -12.06 -5.43 -20.24
CA GLY A 103 -11.96 -4.03 -20.67
C GLY A 103 -10.54 -3.46 -20.65
N ALA A 104 -10.38 -2.34 -21.35
CA ALA A 104 -9.13 -1.59 -21.38
C ALA A 104 -8.91 -0.88 -20.03
N LEU A 105 -7.64 -0.76 -19.61
CA LEU A 105 -7.24 0.06 -18.48
C LEU A 105 -6.99 1.50 -18.93
N LYS A 106 -7.03 2.43 -17.98
CA LYS A 106 -6.75 3.84 -18.25
C LYS A 106 -5.27 4.14 -17.98
N PRO A 107 -4.48 4.59 -18.97
CA PRO A 107 -3.10 4.96 -18.72
C PRO A 107 -3.04 6.19 -17.81
N THR A 108 -1.98 6.28 -17.00
CA THR A 108 -1.65 7.48 -16.23
C THR A 108 -0.49 8.24 -16.88
N LYS A 109 -0.18 9.41 -16.34
CA LYS A 109 0.96 10.22 -16.79
C LYS A 109 2.33 9.70 -16.30
N TYR A 110 2.35 8.66 -15.46
CA TYR A 110 3.57 8.12 -14.84
C TYR A 110 3.92 6.71 -15.36
N GLY A 111 3.33 6.28 -16.48
CA GLY A 111 3.63 4.99 -17.11
C GLY A 111 2.86 3.79 -16.55
N ASN A 112 2.12 3.96 -15.46
CA ASN A 112 1.23 2.95 -14.90
C ASN A 112 -0.20 3.04 -15.45
N TRP A 113 -1.05 2.07 -15.10
CA TRP A 113 -2.41 1.91 -15.61
C TRP A 113 -3.42 1.74 -14.48
N ASN A 114 -4.46 2.58 -14.48
CA ASN A 114 -5.55 2.48 -13.51
C ASN A 114 -6.62 1.48 -13.97
N LEU A 115 -7.05 0.63 -13.04
CA LEU A 115 -8.26 -0.18 -13.14
C LEU A 115 -9.48 0.67 -12.76
N SER A 116 -10.61 0.44 -13.42
CA SER A 116 -11.89 0.94 -12.94
C SER A 116 -12.29 0.24 -11.63
N ALA A 117 -13.29 0.77 -10.93
CA ALA A 117 -13.82 0.13 -9.71
C ALA A 117 -14.35 -1.28 -9.99
N SER A 118 -15.07 -1.48 -11.10
CA SER A 118 -15.60 -2.79 -11.48
C SER A 118 -14.49 -3.77 -11.88
N GLN A 119 -13.47 -3.30 -12.59
CA GLN A 119 -12.29 -4.11 -12.94
C GLN A 119 -11.51 -4.51 -11.69
N THR A 120 -11.32 -3.59 -10.73
CA THR A 120 -10.65 -3.87 -9.46
C THR A 120 -11.36 -4.97 -8.68
N LEU A 121 -12.69 -4.87 -8.53
CA LEU A 121 -13.47 -5.89 -7.83
C LEU A 121 -13.50 -7.24 -8.57
N ALA A 122 -13.57 -7.23 -9.91
CA ALA A 122 -13.53 -8.44 -10.72
C ALA A 122 -12.17 -9.15 -10.61
N LEU A 123 -11.07 -8.39 -10.68
CA LEU A 123 -9.71 -8.89 -10.47
C LEU A 123 -9.57 -9.51 -9.08
N ILE A 124 -9.97 -8.80 -8.02
CA ILE A 124 -9.94 -9.31 -6.63
C ILE A 124 -10.74 -10.62 -6.52
N GLY A 125 -11.91 -10.70 -7.15
CA GLY A 125 -12.70 -11.92 -7.19
C GLY A 125 -11.96 -13.09 -7.85
N ALA A 126 -11.24 -12.85 -8.93
CA ALA A 126 -10.51 -13.86 -9.67
C ALA A 126 -9.28 -14.39 -8.90
N ILE A 127 -8.42 -13.50 -8.38
CA ILE A 127 -7.18 -13.88 -7.69
C ILE A 127 -7.42 -14.56 -6.34
N LYS A 128 -8.57 -14.32 -5.72
CA LYS A 128 -8.95 -15.01 -4.47
C LYS A 128 -9.39 -16.45 -4.69
N GLY A 129 -9.90 -16.75 -5.88
CA GLY A 129 -10.32 -18.08 -6.28
C GLY A 129 -9.18 -18.80 -7.01
N SER A 130 -9.54 -19.56 -8.02
CA SER A 130 -8.61 -20.22 -8.94
C SER A 130 -8.63 -19.58 -10.33
N GLY A 131 -9.00 -18.30 -10.41
CA GLY A 131 -9.13 -17.59 -11.67
C GLY A 131 -7.77 -17.20 -12.26
N THR A 132 -7.69 -17.13 -13.57
CA THR A 132 -6.52 -16.62 -14.29
C THR A 132 -6.71 -15.14 -14.60
N VAL A 133 -5.70 -14.32 -14.30
CA VAL A 133 -5.70 -12.88 -14.58
C VAL A 133 -4.50 -12.54 -15.46
N GLU A 134 -4.76 -11.90 -16.60
CA GLU A 134 -3.73 -11.48 -17.55
C GLU A 134 -3.94 -10.03 -17.97
N PHE A 135 -2.84 -9.34 -18.26
CA PHE A 135 -2.82 -8.01 -18.86
C PHE A 135 -2.18 -8.09 -20.24
N LYS A 136 -2.97 -7.77 -21.28
CA LYS A 136 -2.57 -7.91 -22.69
C LYS A 136 -2.48 -6.55 -23.36
N GLY A 137 -1.39 -6.29 -24.08
CA GLY A 137 -1.13 -5.00 -24.72
C GLY A 137 0.32 -4.79 -25.12
N GLY A 138 1.25 -5.40 -24.38
CA GLY A 138 2.68 -5.45 -24.72
C GLY A 138 3.05 -6.66 -25.60
N PRO A 139 4.37 -6.90 -25.79
CA PRO A 139 4.87 -7.99 -26.64
C PRO A 139 4.47 -9.38 -26.13
N ALA A 140 4.33 -9.55 -24.82
CA ALA A 140 3.70 -10.72 -24.21
C ALA A 140 2.73 -10.31 -23.09
N PRO A 141 1.77 -11.19 -22.71
CA PRO A 141 0.91 -10.96 -21.57
C PRO A 141 1.68 -10.95 -20.25
N PHE A 142 1.39 -9.98 -19.38
CA PHE A 142 1.73 -10.09 -17.95
C PHE A 142 0.67 -10.95 -17.27
N VAL A 143 1.07 -12.09 -16.73
CA VAL A 143 0.19 -13.03 -16.01
C VAL A 143 0.36 -12.80 -14.50
N LEU A 144 -0.69 -12.35 -13.83
CA LEU A 144 -0.67 -12.11 -12.39
C LEU A 144 -0.84 -13.42 -11.63
N SER A 145 0.04 -13.70 -10.67
CA SER A 145 -0.10 -14.87 -9.80
C SER A 145 -1.26 -14.68 -8.83
N GLY A 146 -2.13 -15.70 -8.70
CA GLY A 146 -3.11 -15.78 -7.60
C GLY A 146 -2.51 -16.31 -6.30
N GLU A 147 -1.26 -16.81 -6.32
CA GLU A 147 -0.68 -17.49 -5.19
C GLU A 147 -0.36 -16.56 -4.04
N GLY A 148 -1.12 -16.68 -2.95
CA GLY A 148 -0.99 -15.87 -1.74
C GLY A 148 -1.91 -14.67 -1.67
N ALA A 149 -2.59 -14.31 -2.76
CA ALA A 149 -3.58 -13.24 -2.82
C ALA A 149 -4.62 -13.34 -1.70
N SER A 150 -5.24 -14.51 -1.52
CA SER A 150 -6.26 -14.72 -0.48
C SER A 150 -5.75 -14.51 0.94
N ALA A 151 -4.51 -14.92 1.24
CA ALA A 151 -3.91 -14.72 2.57
C ALA A 151 -3.64 -13.23 2.83
N THR A 152 -3.05 -12.55 1.84
CA THR A 152 -2.74 -11.11 1.88
C THR A 152 -4.00 -10.26 1.99
N LEU A 153 -5.04 -10.57 1.22
CA LEU A 153 -6.33 -9.85 1.26
C LEU A 153 -7.10 -10.13 2.56
N LEU A 154 -7.00 -11.34 3.12
CA LEU A 154 -7.54 -11.63 4.44
C LEU A 154 -6.80 -10.83 5.53
N LYS A 155 -5.47 -10.69 5.42
CA LYS A 155 -4.70 -9.87 6.35
C LYS A 155 -5.06 -8.39 6.24
N MET A 156 -5.35 -7.89 5.04
CA MET A 156 -5.88 -6.54 4.85
C MET A 156 -7.23 -6.34 5.56
N ASP A 157 -8.17 -7.30 5.41
CA ASP A 157 -9.45 -7.24 6.12
C ASP A 157 -9.28 -7.30 7.65
N ASP A 158 -8.34 -8.10 8.15
CA ASP A 158 -8.00 -8.21 9.58
C ASP A 158 -7.50 -6.86 10.14
N VAL A 159 -6.47 -6.28 9.51
CA VAL A 159 -5.89 -5.00 9.94
C VAL A 159 -6.92 -3.87 9.93
N GLN A 160 -7.81 -3.85 8.93
CA GLN A 160 -8.85 -2.84 8.83
C GLN A 160 -10.12 -3.18 9.63
N GLY A 161 -10.16 -4.27 10.40
CA GLY A 161 -11.30 -4.65 11.22
C GLY A 161 -12.57 -5.02 10.43
N ARG A 162 -12.39 -5.47 9.19
CA ARG A 162 -13.45 -5.73 8.20
C ARG A 162 -13.90 -7.19 8.12
N ILE A 163 -13.20 -8.12 8.78
CA ILE A 163 -13.64 -9.52 8.81
C ILE A 163 -15.08 -9.60 9.31
N GLY A 164 -15.93 -10.28 8.55
CA GLY A 164 -17.35 -10.47 8.84
C GLY A 164 -18.24 -9.29 8.44
N THR A 165 -17.72 -8.22 7.81
CA THR A 165 -18.57 -7.15 7.26
C THR A 165 -19.00 -7.45 5.82
N PRO A 166 -20.05 -6.80 5.29
CA PRO A 166 -20.42 -6.92 3.88
C PRO A 166 -19.31 -6.46 2.92
N GLY A 167 -18.51 -5.47 3.33
CA GLY A 167 -17.39 -4.92 2.57
C GLY A 167 -16.06 -5.68 2.71
N ALA A 168 -16.01 -6.80 3.44
CA ALA A 168 -14.82 -7.64 3.50
C ALA A 168 -14.45 -8.15 2.09
N LEU A 169 -13.16 -8.17 1.77
CA LEU A 169 -12.70 -8.74 0.50
C LEU A 169 -12.79 -10.26 0.53
N THR A 170 -12.46 -10.88 1.67
CA THR A 170 -12.33 -12.34 1.82
C THR A 170 -13.46 -12.98 2.60
N LYS A 171 -13.60 -12.66 3.89
CA LYS A 171 -14.60 -13.27 4.77
C LYS A 171 -15.75 -12.30 5.03
N LYS A 172 -16.71 -12.27 4.11
CA LYS A 172 -17.92 -11.44 4.23
C LYS A 172 -18.87 -11.97 5.30
N GLY A 173 -19.66 -11.08 5.87
CA GLY A 173 -20.72 -11.40 6.83
C GLY A 173 -21.69 -10.23 6.98
N ASP A 174 -22.38 -10.18 8.11
CA ASP A 174 -23.43 -9.22 8.44
C ASP A 174 -23.01 -8.17 9.48
N LYS A 175 -21.76 -8.21 9.96
CA LYS A 175 -21.22 -7.20 10.88
C LYS A 175 -21.35 -5.81 10.21
N PRO A 176 -21.96 -4.81 10.87
CA PRO A 176 -22.24 -3.54 10.23
C PRO A 176 -20.95 -2.82 9.83
N GLU A 177 -20.94 -2.16 8.66
CA GLU A 177 -19.80 -1.37 8.19
C GLU A 177 -19.42 -0.24 9.16
N SER A 178 -20.36 0.24 9.99
CA SER A 178 -20.09 1.22 11.04
C SER A 178 -19.16 0.70 12.16
N SER A 179 -18.92 -0.61 12.23
CA SER A 179 -17.95 -1.21 13.16
C SER A 179 -16.50 -1.18 12.65
N VAL A 180 -16.29 -0.78 11.40
CA VAL A 180 -14.95 -0.62 10.81
C VAL A 180 -14.30 0.63 11.40
N PRO A 181 -13.07 0.55 11.93
CA PRO A 181 -12.36 1.71 12.44
C PRO A 181 -12.23 2.82 11.38
N ALA A 182 -12.46 4.06 11.81
CA ALA A 182 -12.22 5.23 10.98
C ALA A 182 -10.73 5.35 10.61
N ALA A 183 -10.45 6.05 9.52
CA ALA A 183 -9.07 6.41 9.16
C ALA A 183 -8.44 7.28 10.27
N VAL A 184 -7.17 7.03 10.55
CA VAL A 184 -6.39 7.88 11.46
C VAL A 184 -5.86 9.08 10.65
N PRO A 185 -6.01 10.32 11.13
CA PRO A 185 -5.48 11.49 10.43
C PRO A 185 -3.97 11.39 10.20
N ALA A 186 -3.51 11.77 9.01
CA ALA A 186 -2.09 11.82 8.72
C ALA A 186 -1.38 12.86 9.62
N PRO A 187 -0.15 12.58 10.09
CA PRO A 187 0.60 13.53 10.89
C PRO A 187 0.93 14.79 10.06
N VAL A 188 0.81 15.96 10.69
CA VAL A 188 1.15 17.24 10.06
C VAL A 188 2.62 17.56 10.33
N ILE A 189 3.42 17.62 9.26
CA ILE A 189 4.83 18.01 9.34
C ILE A 189 4.92 19.54 9.32
N GLN A 190 5.38 20.14 10.41
CA GLN A 190 5.66 21.57 10.48
C GLN A 190 7.12 21.83 10.10
N ALA A 191 7.35 22.38 8.91
CA ALA A 191 8.68 22.74 8.47
C ALA A 191 9.17 24.01 9.20
N VAL A 192 10.29 23.91 9.91
CA VAL A 192 10.96 25.06 10.53
C VAL A 192 11.98 25.66 9.57
N LYS A 193 12.10 26.99 9.59
CA LYS A 193 13.16 27.68 8.84
C LYS A 193 14.51 27.33 9.45
N VAL A 194 15.28 26.50 8.77
CA VAL A 194 16.66 26.19 9.17
C VAL A 194 17.60 27.31 8.73
N PRO A 195 18.59 27.70 9.57
CA PRO A 195 19.67 28.57 9.14
C PRO A 195 20.39 27.96 7.93
N LYS A 196 20.87 28.80 7.01
CA LYS A 196 21.66 28.33 5.87
C LYS A 196 22.90 27.61 6.41
N ALA A 197 23.04 26.32 6.10
CA ALA A 197 24.21 25.56 6.51
C ALA A 197 25.47 26.18 5.89
N VAL A 198 26.52 26.34 6.69
CA VAL A 198 27.84 26.70 6.18
C VAL A 198 28.39 25.48 5.47
N GLU A 199 28.71 25.61 4.19
CA GLU A 199 29.33 24.54 3.41
C GLU A 199 30.63 24.10 4.08
N ARG A 200 30.76 22.79 4.33
CA ARG A 200 31.99 22.20 4.86
C ARG A 200 32.71 21.50 3.71
N PRO A 201 34.00 21.76 3.47
CA PRO A 201 34.76 21.04 2.47
C PRO A 201 34.79 19.55 2.83
N LEU A 202 34.65 18.68 1.83
CA LEU A 202 34.83 17.25 1.99
C LEU A 202 36.27 16.99 2.45
N THR A 203 36.43 16.27 3.57
CA THR A 203 37.74 15.83 4.02
C THR A 203 38.30 14.85 2.99
N ALA A 204 39.47 15.15 2.41
CA ALA A 204 40.13 14.24 1.49
C ALA A 204 40.32 12.86 2.17
N LEU A 205 39.97 11.80 1.45
CA LEU A 205 40.24 10.42 1.85
C LEU A 205 41.74 10.28 2.12
N LYS A 206 42.12 10.03 3.37
CA LYS A 206 43.49 9.63 3.69
C LYS A 206 43.75 8.32 2.96
N SER A 207 44.61 8.36 1.95
CA SER A 207 45.19 7.16 1.34
C SER A 207 45.86 6.36 2.44
N LEU A 208 45.28 5.20 2.77
CA LEU A 208 45.94 4.16 3.53
C LEU A 208 47.06 3.64 2.62
N ARG A 209 48.31 3.87 3.03
CA ARG A 209 49.50 3.22 2.47
C ARG A 209 49.80 1.96 3.25
#